data_AF-A0A0R2QHN3-F1
#
_entry.id   AF-A0A0R2QHN3-F1
#
_cell.length_a   1.000
_cell.length_b   1.000
_cell.length_c   1.000
_cell.angle_alpha   90.00
_cell.angle_beta   90.00
_cell.angle_gamma   90.00
#
_symmetry.space_group_name_H-M   'P 1'
#
loop_
_entity.id
_entity.type
_entity.pdbx_description
1 polymer ?
#
loop_
_entity_poly.entity_id
_entity_poly.type
_entity_poly.pdbx_seq_one_letter_code
_entity_poly.pdbx_strand_id
1 'polypeptide(L)'
;LAAIAGAVGLVLFVAISMFQSISGAHFNPVVTIAFGIRKQIDLKTGFIYVVMQLLGAFLGAVVANLMFGAYAVAAGTVQRLTMQTFVGEIVATAGLLLIVLILVDQGKLSLIAPSIGAWVAAGHLFTSSTSFANPAVTFGRAFTDAVTGINFASVPGFVIGQLIGAGIALTLFYFLSTKKEQHV
;
A
#
# COMPACT_ATOMS: atom_id res chain seq x y z
N LEU A 1 -5.18 19.56 0.31
CA LEU A 1 -4.24 18.41 0.25
C LEU A 1 -3.90 17.87 1.64
N ALA A 2 -3.41 18.69 2.58
CA ALA A 2 -3.06 18.23 3.94
C ALA A 2 -4.21 17.54 4.71
N ALA A 3 -5.44 18.04 4.62
CA ALA A 3 -6.59 17.38 5.26
C ALA A 3 -6.89 15.98 4.68
N ILE A 4 -6.77 15.81 3.35
CA ILE A 4 -6.93 14.50 2.69
C ILE A 4 -5.81 13.56 3.12
N ALA A 5 -4.56 14.05 3.10
CA ALA A 5 -3.39 13.30 3.55
C ALA A 5 -3.56 12.80 5.00
N GLY A 6 -4.00 13.69 5.90
CA GLY A 6 -4.29 13.36 7.29
C GLY A 6 -5.40 12.31 7.42
N ALA A 7 -6.50 12.46 6.70
CA ALA A 7 -7.59 11.48 6.73
C ALA A 7 -7.14 10.08 6.29
N VAL A 8 -6.39 9.98 5.18
CA VAL A 8 -5.88 8.68 4.70
C VAL A 8 -4.93 8.06 5.72
N GLY A 9 -3.99 8.84 6.27
CA GLY A 9 -3.05 8.36 7.27
C GLY A 9 -3.72 7.91 8.56
N LEU A 10 -4.71 8.66 9.05
CA LEU A 10 -5.47 8.32 10.26
C LEU A 10 -6.33 7.07 10.09
N VAL A 11 -7.03 6.94 8.95
CA VAL A 11 -7.80 5.71 8.67
C VAL A 11 -6.89 4.50 8.62
N LEU A 12 -5.71 4.62 8.02
CA LEU A 12 -4.74 3.52 7.96
C LEU A 12 -4.16 3.19 9.34
N PHE A 13 -3.85 4.21 10.15
CA PHE A 13 -3.45 4.03 11.56
C PHE A 13 -4.50 3.23 12.34
N VAL A 14 -5.78 3.62 12.23
CA VAL A 14 -6.88 2.93 12.93
C VAL A 14 -7.03 1.50 12.42
N ALA A 15 -7.08 1.30 11.10
CA ALA A 15 -7.25 -0.03 10.51
C ALA A 15 -6.11 -0.97 10.90
N ILE A 16 -4.85 -0.53 10.83
CA ILE A 16 -3.72 -1.36 11.23
C ILE A 16 -3.79 -1.66 12.73
N SER A 17 -4.07 -0.67 13.58
CA SER A 17 -4.19 -0.88 15.02
C SER A 17 -5.24 -1.92 15.38
N MET A 18 -6.37 -1.96 14.66
CA MET A 18 -7.45 -2.92 14.90
C MET A 18 -7.12 -4.34 14.42
N PHE A 19 -6.52 -4.46 13.24
CA PHE A 19 -6.40 -5.75 12.56
C PHE A 19 -5.01 -6.39 12.67
N GLN A 20 -4.01 -5.69 13.21
CA GLN A 20 -2.63 -6.18 13.27
C GLN A 20 -2.49 -7.48 14.06
N SER A 21 -3.21 -7.64 15.19
CA SER A 21 -3.19 -8.88 15.97
C SER A 21 -3.99 -10.03 15.36
N ILE A 22 -4.85 -9.74 14.37
CA ILE A 22 -5.73 -10.73 13.72
C ILE A 22 -5.11 -11.25 12.43
N SER A 23 -4.65 -10.35 11.56
CA SER A 23 -4.17 -10.68 10.21
C SER A 23 -2.76 -10.17 9.90
N GLY A 24 -2.07 -9.57 10.87
CA GLY A 24 -0.84 -8.81 10.59
C GLY A 24 -1.08 -7.51 9.82
N ALA A 25 -2.34 -7.17 9.50
CA ALA A 25 -2.76 -5.91 8.86
C ALA A 25 -1.96 -5.54 7.61
N HIS A 26 -1.72 -6.51 6.70
CA HIS A 26 -0.95 -6.23 5.48
C HIS A 26 -1.60 -5.14 4.63
N PHE A 27 -2.94 -5.19 4.45
CA PHE A 27 -3.76 -4.27 3.64
C PHE A 27 -3.26 -3.97 2.22
N ASN A 28 -2.23 -4.68 1.76
CA ASN A 28 -1.43 -4.30 0.62
C ASN A 28 -0.81 -5.56 -0.03
N PRO A 29 -1.07 -5.80 -1.33
CA PRO A 29 -0.51 -6.93 -2.02
C PRO A 29 1.02 -6.96 -2.01
N VAL A 30 1.73 -5.81 -2.11
CA VAL A 30 3.20 -5.82 -2.08
C VAL A 30 3.75 -6.21 -0.70
N VAL A 31 3.07 -5.81 0.38
CA VAL A 31 3.44 -6.24 1.74
C VAL A 31 3.23 -7.75 1.87
N THR A 32 2.10 -8.26 1.39
CA THR A 32 1.79 -9.69 1.42
C THR A 32 2.82 -10.52 0.63
N ILE A 33 3.18 -10.07 -0.58
CA ILE A 33 4.19 -10.71 -1.41
C ILE A 33 5.56 -10.72 -0.71
N ALA A 34 5.97 -9.58 -0.13
CA ALA A 34 7.24 -9.48 0.58
C ALA A 34 7.34 -10.46 1.77
N PHE A 35 6.26 -10.61 2.54
CA PHE A 35 6.20 -11.59 3.62
C PHE A 35 6.20 -13.03 3.09
N GLY A 36 5.59 -13.28 1.92
CA GLY A 36 5.64 -14.57 1.24
C GLY A 36 7.05 -14.94 0.78
N ILE A 37 7.79 -13.98 0.19
CA ILE A 37 9.20 -14.14 -0.17
C ILE A 37 10.05 -14.47 1.06
N ARG A 38 9.75 -13.83 2.20
CA ARG A 38 10.40 -14.09 3.49
C ARG A 38 9.89 -15.36 4.20
N LYS A 39 9.02 -16.15 3.57
CA LYS A 39 8.40 -17.38 4.12
C LYS A 39 7.67 -17.16 5.47
N GLN A 40 7.13 -15.97 5.68
CA GLN A 40 6.35 -15.61 6.88
C GLN A 40 4.84 -15.81 6.69
N ILE A 41 4.41 -16.04 5.46
CA ILE A 41 3.05 -16.42 5.08
C ILE A 41 3.16 -17.48 3.99
N ASP A 42 2.33 -18.53 4.06
CA ASP A 42 2.31 -19.54 3.01
C ASP A 42 1.63 -19.01 1.74
N LEU A 43 1.89 -19.66 0.60
CA LEU A 43 1.41 -19.21 -0.70
C LEU A 43 -0.13 -19.15 -0.79
N LYS A 44 -0.83 -20.11 -0.19
CA LYS A 44 -2.29 -20.18 -0.24
C LYS A 44 -2.90 -19.03 0.56
N THR A 45 -2.43 -18.82 1.78
CA THR A 45 -2.90 -17.71 2.62
C THR A 45 -2.52 -16.36 1.99
N GLY A 46 -1.31 -16.22 1.44
CA GLY A 46 -0.89 -15.04 0.71
C GLY A 46 -1.77 -14.71 -0.49
N PHE A 47 -2.16 -15.72 -1.28
CA PHE A 47 -3.10 -15.53 -2.38
C PHE A 47 -4.48 -15.06 -1.90
N ILE A 48 -5.02 -15.68 -0.84
CA ILE A 48 -6.30 -15.26 -0.23
C ILE A 48 -6.23 -13.81 0.25
N TYR A 49 -5.10 -13.39 0.84
CA TYR A 49 -4.89 -12.00 1.25
C TYR A 49 -5.00 -11.04 0.07
N VAL A 50 -4.31 -11.31 -1.03
CA VAL A 50 -4.33 -10.45 -2.22
C VAL A 50 -5.76 -10.35 -2.78
N VAL A 51 -6.46 -11.47 -2.91
CA VAL A 51 -7.85 -11.49 -3.40
C VAL A 51 -8.77 -10.65 -2.50
N MET A 52 -8.68 -10.82 -1.19
CA MET A 52 -9.53 -10.09 -0.24
C MET A 52 -9.18 -8.60 -0.16
N GLN A 53 -7.91 -8.24 -0.35
CA GLN A 53 -7.47 -6.84 -0.43
C GLN A 53 -8.05 -6.16 -1.68
N LEU A 54 -8.02 -6.83 -2.84
CA LEU A 54 -8.61 -6.31 -4.08
C LEU A 54 -10.13 -6.20 -3.98
N LEU A 55 -10.80 -7.22 -3.45
CA LEU A 55 -12.24 -7.21 -3.24
C LEU A 55 -12.66 -6.10 -2.27
N GLY A 56 -11.95 -5.96 -1.15
CA GLY A 56 -12.19 -4.90 -0.18
C GLY A 56 -11.98 -3.51 -0.76
N ALA A 57 -10.95 -3.32 -1.59
CA ALA A 57 -10.70 -2.05 -2.27
C ALA A 57 -11.79 -1.70 -3.29
N PHE A 58 -12.27 -2.69 -4.05
CA PHE A 58 -13.41 -2.51 -4.96
C PHE A 58 -14.69 -2.14 -4.20
N LEU A 59 -15.06 -2.92 -3.18
CA LEU A 59 -16.26 -2.65 -2.38
C LEU A 59 -16.16 -1.30 -1.64
N GLY A 60 -14.97 -0.94 -1.16
CA GLY A 60 -14.72 0.37 -0.55
C GLY A 60 -14.95 1.52 -1.52
N ALA A 61 -14.51 1.39 -2.79
CA ALA A 61 -14.80 2.38 -3.83
C ALA A 61 -16.31 2.48 -4.12
N VAL A 62 -17.01 1.35 -4.18
CA VAL A 62 -18.47 1.31 -4.37
C VAL A 62 -19.20 2.05 -3.24
N VAL A 63 -18.86 1.75 -1.99
CA VAL A 63 -19.45 2.41 -0.82
C VAL A 63 -19.16 3.91 -0.84
N ALA A 64 -17.92 4.31 -1.14
CA ALA A 64 -17.56 5.72 -1.25
C ALA A 64 -18.37 6.42 -2.35
N ASN A 65 -18.48 5.85 -3.54
CA ASN A 65 -19.27 6.43 -4.64
C ASN A 65 -20.73 6.66 -4.21
N LEU A 66 -21.35 5.66 -3.58
CA LEU A 66 -22.72 5.75 -3.08
C LEU A 66 -22.88 6.83 -2.00
N MET A 67 -21.92 6.93 -1.06
CA MET A 67 -21.93 7.96 -0.02
C MET A 67 -21.91 9.39 -0.58
N PHE A 68 -21.30 9.59 -1.75
CA PHE A 68 -21.19 10.90 -2.40
C PHE A 68 -22.16 11.08 -3.59
N GLY A 69 -23.17 10.20 -3.74
CA GLY A 69 -24.21 10.33 -4.77
C GLY A 69 -23.74 10.05 -6.19
N ALA A 70 -22.60 9.38 -6.37
CA ALA A 70 -22.10 8.92 -7.67
C ALA A 70 -22.65 7.54 -8.04
N TYR A 71 -22.43 7.11 -9.28
CA TYR A 71 -22.75 5.74 -9.69
C TYR A 71 -21.96 4.73 -8.85
N ALA A 72 -22.63 3.65 -8.41
CA ALA A 72 -22.02 2.61 -7.57
C ALA A 72 -20.68 2.13 -8.12
N VAL A 73 -20.61 1.91 -9.45
CA VAL A 73 -19.38 1.60 -10.17
C VAL A 73 -19.21 2.62 -11.28
N ALA A 74 -18.09 3.32 -11.29
CA ALA A 74 -17.71 4.26 -12.34
C ALA A 74 -16.26 4.00 -12.76
N ALA A 75 -15.92 4.12 -14.05
CA ALA A 75 -14.54 3.94 -14.47
C ALA A 75 -13.71 5.20 -14.16
N GLY A 76 -12.50 5.01 -13.63
CA GLY A 76 -11.59 6.13 -13.40
C GLY A 76 -11.18 6.84 -14.68
N THR A 77 -11.22 8.16 -14.64
CA THR A 77 -10.97 9.03 -15.81
C THR A 77 -9.64 9.77 -15.72
N VAL A 78 -9.06 9.87 -14.52
CA VAL A 78 -7.83 10.61 -14.27
C VAL A 78 -6.62 9.84 -14.78
N GLN A 79 -5.94 10.34 -15.82
CA GLN A 79 -4.63 9.82 -16.21
C GLN A 79 -3.58 10.20 -15.17
N ARG A 80 -2.91 9.21 -14.59
CA ARG A 80 -1.91 9.44 -13.54
C ARG A 80 -0.51 9.02 -13.94
N LEU A 81 -0.35 8.08 -14.85
CA LEU A 81 0.97 7.55 -15.20
C LEU A 81 1.79 8.59 -15.98
N THR A 82 2.84 9.07 -15.33
CA THR A 82 3.91 9.86 -15.91
C THR A 82 5.23 9.34 -15.35
N MET A 83 6.36 9.77 -15.90
CA MET A 83 7.66 9.39 -15.34
C MET A 83 7.80 9.85 -13.88
N GLN A 84 7.27 11.03 -13.54
CA GLN A 84 7.35 11.58 -12.19
C GLN A 84 6.52 10.75 -11.22
N THR A 85 5.27 10.40 -11.56
CA THR A 85 4.42 9.60 -10.67
C THR A 85 4.90 8.16 -10.57
N PHE A 86 5.49 7.60 -11.63
CA PHE A 86 6.13 6.29 -11.60
C PHE A 86 7.29 6.24 -10.59
N VAL A 87 8.21 7.23 -10.65
CA VAL A 87 9.29 7.36 -9.65
C VAL A 87 8.72 7.61 -8.26
N GLY A 88 7.66 8.41 -8.14
CA GLY A 88 6.94 8.65 -6.89
C GLY A 88 6.45 7.35 -6.23
N GLU A 89 5.85 6.45 -7.01
CA GLU A 89 5.38 5.15 -6.51
C GLU A 89 6.51 4.22 -6.08
N ILE A 90 7.65 4.24 -6.77
CA ILE A 90 8.84 3.49 -6.36
C ILE A 90 9.29 3.95 -4.97
N VAL A 91 9.48 5.26 -4.79
CA VAL A 91 9.94 5.85 -3.52
C VAL A 91 8.93 5.61 -2.40
N ALA A 92 7.64 5.85 -2.68
CA ALA A 92 6.56 5.67 -1.72
C ALA A 92 6.50 4.23 -1.21
N THR A 93 6.57 3.25 -2.12
CA THR A 93 6.48 1.83 -1.78
C THR A 93 7.73 1.33 -1.10
N ALA A 94 8.91 1.77 -1.54
CA ALA A 94 10.17 1.39 -0.94
C ALA A 94 10.24 1.80 0.53
N GLY A 95 9.92 3.06 0.84
CA GLY A 95 9.94 3.53 2.23
C GLY A 95 8.85 2.87 3.09
N LEU A 96 7.62 2.71 2.56
CA LEU A 96 6.52 2.06 3.29
C LEU A 96 6.91 0.63 3.68
N LEU A 97 7.40 -0.16 2.72
CA LEU A 97 7.73 -1.55 2.97
C LEU A 97 8.97 -1.68 3.84
N LEU A 98 9.99 -0.84 3.65
CA LEU A 98 11.18 -0.86 4.49
C LEU A 98 10.86 -0.57 5.97
N ILE A 99 9.98 0.42 6.24
CA ILE A 99 9.48 0.71 7.59
C ILE A 99 8.83 -0.54 8.19
N VAL A 100 7.93 -1.19 7.45
CA VAL A 100 7.25 -2.42 7.91
C VAL A 100 8.29 -3.49 8.26
N LEU A 101 9.19 -3.80 7.33
CA LEU A 101 10.15 -4.89 7.48
C LEU A 101 11.10 -4.66 8.66
N ILE A 102 11.64 -3.44 8.82
CA ILE A 102 12.55 -3.09 9.92
C ILE A 102 11.85 -3.15 11.28
N LEU A 103 10.64 -2.59 11.39
CA LEU A 103 9.91 -2.59 12.66
C LEU A 103 9.50 -4.01 13.09
N VAL A 104 9.13 -4.86 12.13
CA VAL A 104 8.84 -6.28 12.38
C VAL A 104 10.10 -7.02 12.80
N ASP A 105 11.23 -6.80 12.13
CA ASP A 105 12.51 -7.43 12.48
C ASP A 105 12.99 -7.05 13.90
N GLN A 106 12.77 -5.78 14.29
CA GLN A 106 13.08 -5.27 15.62
C GLN A 106 12.04 -5.64 16.69
N GLY A 107 10.94 -6.31 16.34
CA GLY A 107 9.84 -6.63 17.27
C GLY A 107 9.05 -5.41 17.76
N LYS A 108 9.19 -4.25 17.13
CA LYS A 108 8.54 -2.98 17.52
C LYS A 108 7.15 -2.85 16.90
N LEU A 109 6.30 -3.84 17.12
CA LEU A 109 5.00 -3.96 16.45
C LEU A 109 4.05 -2.79 16.76
N SER A 110 4.16 -2.16 17.94
CA SER A 110 3.34 -1.00 18.31
C SER A 110 3.61 0.25 17.48
N LEU A 111 4.77 0.33 16.82
CA LEU A 111 5.15 1.48 15.98
C LEU A 111 4.67 1.33 14.53
N ILE A 112 4.23 0.13 14.11
CA ILE A 112 3.85 -0.14 12.71
C ILE A 112 2.68 0.76 12.27
N ALA A 113 1.57 0.76 13.02
CA ALA A 113 0.40 1.57 12.72
C ALA A 113 0.73 3.09 12.60
N PRO A 114 1.36 3.74 13.61
CA PRO A 114 1.65 5.17 13.51
C PRO A 114 2.68 5.49 12.42
N SER A 115 3.69 4.65 12.22
CA SER A 115 4.70 4.89 11.18
C SER A 115 4.13 4.75 9.76
N ILE A 116 3.26 3.76 9.51
CA ILE A 116 2.63 3.60 8.20
C ILE A 116 1.63 4.72 7.93
N GLY A 117 0.79 5.07 8.91
CA GLY A 117 -0.14 6.19 8.79
C GLY A 117 0.59 7.51 8.50
N ALA A 118 1.66 7.81 9.24
CA ALA A 118 2.49 8.99 9.02
C ALA A 118 3.19 8.98 7.66
N TRP A 119 3.75 7.84 7.24
CA TRP A 119 4.42 7.70 5.94
C TRP A 119 3.45 7.95 4.78
N VAL A 120 2.26 7.36 4.81
CA VAL A 120 1.27 7.56 3.75
C VAL A 120 0.77 9.00 3.74
N ALA A 121 0.50 9.61 4.90
CA ALA A 121 0.11 11.01 4.98
C ALA A 121 1.21 11.94 4.44
N ALA A 122 2.46 11.74 4.85
CA ALA A 122 3.59 12.51 4.32
C ALA A 122 3.76 12.29 2.81
N GLY A 123 3.59 11.04 2.34
CA GLY A 123 3.70 10.67 0.94
C GLY A 123 2.72 11.40 0.03
N HIS A 124 1.53 11.76 0.53
CA HIS A 124 0.59 12.62 -0.21
C HIS A 124 1.15 14.03 -0.48
N LEU A 125 2.14 14.47 0.30
CA LEU A 125 2.78 15.78 0.18
C LEU A 125 4.10 15.73 -0.58
N PHE A 126 4.95 14.73 -0.30
CA PHE A 126 6.30 14.69 -0.88
C PHE A 126 6.42 13.86 -2.17
N THR A 127 5.43 13.04 -2.51
CA THR A 127 5.43 12.30 -3.78
C THR A 127 4.48 12.92 -4.80
N SER A 128 4.93 12.98 -6.05
CA SER A 128 4.14 13.38 -7.21
C SER A 128 2.92 12.47 -7.45
N SER A 129 2.96 11.21 -7.03
CA SER A 129 1.89 10.23 -7.22
C SER A 129 0.82 10.27 -6.13
N THR A 130 1.02 11.04 -5.06
CA THR A 130 0.22 11.02 -3.82
C THR A 130 0.27 9.68 -3.06
N SER A 131 1.38 8.93 -3.18
CA SER A 131 1.67 7.72 -2.40
C SER A 131 0.55 6.68 -2.40
N PHE A 132 0.24 6.12 -3.57
CA PHE A 132 -0.69 4.98 -3.62
C PHE A 132 -0.04 3.80 -2.92
N ALA A 133 1.22 3.50 -3.26
CA ALA A 133 2.13 2.55 -2.60
C ALA A 133 1.54 1.16 -2.34
N ASN A 134 0.46 0.80 -3.03
CA ASN A 134 -0.41 -0.32 -2.73
C ASN A 134 -1.24 -0.71 -3.97
N PRO A 135 -1.01 -1.90 -4.56
CA PRO A 135 -1.77 -2.34 -5.73
C PRO A 135 -3.28 -2.42 -5.50
N ALA A 136 -3.73 -2.72 -4.27
CA ALA A 136 -5.16 -2.77 -3.96
C ALA A 136 -5.79 -1.38 -3.96
N VAL A 137 -5.10 -0.37 -3.43
CA VAL A 137 -5.54 1.03 -3.51
C VAL A 137 -5.57 1.50 -4.97
N THR A 138 -4.54 1.19 -5.75
CA THR A 138 -4.50 1.49 -7.19
C THR A 138 -5.67 0.85 -7.93
N PHE A 139 -5.97 -0.42 -7.65
CA PHE A 139 -7.09 -1.14 -8.24
C PHE A 139 -8.44 -0.56 -7.84
N GLY A 140 -8.71 -0.35 -6.55
CA GLY A 140 -10.00 0.19 -6.09
C GLY A 140 -10.28 1.58 -6.65
N ARG A 141 -9.27 2.44 -6.73
CA ARG A 141 -9.39 3.80 -7.31
C ARG A 141 -9.64 3.77 -8.83
N ALA A 142 -9.53 2.63 -9.51
CA ALA A 142 -9.94 2.51 -10.91
C ALA A 142 -11.46 2.42 -11.10
N PHE A 143 -12.21 2.19 -10.01
CA PHE A 143 -13.68 2.06 -9.99
C PHE A 143 -14.38 3.29 -9.40
N THR A 144 -13.78 4.46 -9.53
CA THR A 144 -14.40 5.76 -9.24
C THR A 144 -13.96 6.81 -10.25
N ASP A 145 -14.89 7.65 -10.70
CA ASP A 145 -14.64 8.79 -11.59
C ASP A 145 -14.31 10.09 -10.82
N ALA A 146 -14.27 10.03 -9.49
CA ALA A 146 -13.85 11.13 -8.63
C ALA A 146 -12.43 11.62 -8.96
N VAL A 147 -12.07 12.81 -8.47
CA VAL A 147 -10.70 13.37 -8.62
C VAL A 147 -9.60 12.50 -8.00
N THR A 148 -9.98 11.60 -7.09
CA THR A 148 -9.09 10.59 -6.52
C THR A 148 -8.96 9.36 -7.41
N GLY A 149 -9.80 9.16 -8.43
CA GLY A 149 -9.74 8.01 -9.32
C GLY A 149 -8.43 7.90 -10.12
N ILE A 150 -8.23 6.77 -10.78
CA ILE A 150 -7.13 6.49 -11.71
C ILE A 150 -7.67 5.76 -12.93
N ASN A 151 -7.29 6.15 -14.14
CA ASN A 151 -7.70 5.41 -15.32
C ASN A 151 -7.04 4.03 -15.39
N PHE A 152 -7.75 3.03 -15.93
CA PHE A 152 -7.25 1.66 -16.02
C PHE A 152 -5.91 1.53 -16.76
N ALA A 153 -5.65 2.39 -17.75
CA ALA A 153 -4.37 2.36 -18.48
C ALA A 153 -3.16 2.79 -17.62
N SER A 154 -3.36 3.57 -16.55
CA SER A 154 -2.28 3.94 -15.63
C SER A 154 -2.00 2.87 -14.58
N VAL A 155 -2.95 1.98 -14.30
CA VAL A 155 -2.87 0.98 -13.22
C VAL A 155 -1.63 0.07 -13.36
N PRO A 156 -1.32 -0.54 -14.52
CA PRO A 156 -0.15 -1.40 -14.64
C PRO A 156 1.16 -0.68 -14.33
N GLY A 157 1.32 0.58 -14.77
CA GLY A 157 2.53 1.35 -14.51
C GLY A 157 2.74 1.64 -13.03
N PHE A 158 1.66 1.97 -12.30
CA PHE A 158 1.71 2.15 -10.85
C PHE A 158 2.09 0.84 -10.13
N VAL A 159 1.46 -0.28 -10.50
CA VAL A 159 1.76 -1.59 -9.89
C VAL A 159 3.21 -2.01 -10.16
N ILE A 160 3.73 -1.78 -11.38
CA ILE A 160 5.14 -2.05 -11.70
C ILE A 160 6.07 -1.19 -10.83
N GLY A 161 5.81 0.11 -10.71
CA GLY A 161 6.61 0.99 -9.85
C GLY A 161 6.60 0.54 -8.38
N GLN A 162 5.43 0.12 -7.89
CA GLN A 162 5.28 -0.44 -6.54
C GLN A 162 6.08 -1.74 -6.35
N LEU A 163 6.05 -2.65 -7.32
CA LEU A 163 6.84 -3.89 -7.28
C LEU A 163 8.35 -3.63 -7.31
N ILE A 164 8.81 -2.66 -8.10
CA ILE A 164 10.22 -2.21 -8.09
C ILE A 164 10.58 -1.64 -6.72
N GLY A 165 9.75 -0.76 -6.16
CA GLY A 165 9.93 -0.22 -4.82
C GLY A 165 9.99 -1.31 -3.75
N ALA A 166 9.15 -2.34 -3.87
CA ALA A 166 9.18 -3.49 -2.98
C ALA A 166 10.50 -4.29 -3.08
N GLY A 167 11.01 -4.49 -4.30
CA GLY A 167 12.33 -5.09 -4.52
C GLY A 167 13.45 -4.29 -3.85
N ILE A 168 13.46 -2.97 -4.03
CA ILE A 168 14.44 -2.07 -3.38
C ILE A 168 14.35 -2.18 -1.85
N ALA A 169 13.15 -2.15 -1.28
CA ALA A 169 12.95 -2.28 0.17
C ALA A 169 13.46 -3.63 0.71
N LEU A 170 13.21 -4.74 0.01
CA LEU A 170 13.71 -6.06 0.38
C LEU A 170 15.24 -6.11 0.33
N THR A 171 15.86 -5.54 -0.71
CA THR A 171 17.32 -5.45 -0.82
C THR A 171 17.92 -4.60 0.30
N LEU A 172 17.37 -3.41 0.57
CA LEU A 172 17.82 -2.56 1.67
C LEU A 172 17.64 -3.25 3.03
N PHE A 173 16.50 -3.90 3.23
CA PHE A 173 16.22 -4.66 4.45
C PHE A 173 17.26 -5.77 4.67
N TYR A 174 17.64 -6.51 3.63
CA TYR A 174 18.68 -7.54 3.74
C TYR A 174 19.99 -6.98 4.32
N PHE A 175 20.43 -5.80 3.86
CA PHE A 175 21.66 -5.17 4.37
C PHE A 175 21.52 -4.49 5.73
N LEU A 176 20.31 -4.07 6.10
CA LEU A 176 20.05 -3.31 7.34
C LEU A 176 19.55 -4.17 8.51
N SER A 177 19.04 -5.38 8.23
CA SER A 177 18.51 -6.26 9.26
C SER A 177 19.60 -6.66 10.25
N THR A 178 19.28 -6.62 11.54
CA THR A 178 20.27 -6.79 12.62
C THR A 178 20.52 -8.25 12.97
N LYS A 179 19.68 -9.17 12.47
CA LYS A 179 19.91 -10.61 12.55
C LYS A 179 20.95 -11.01 11.51
N LYS A 180 22.23 -10.97 11.91
CA LYS A 180 23.31 -11.72 11.26
C LYS A 180 22.80 -13.11 10.87
N GLU A 181 23.02 -13.49 9.62
CA GLU A 181 22.85 -14.85 9.13
C GLU A 181 23.47 -15.85 10.13
N GLN A 182 22.63 -16.56 10.88
CA GLN A 182 23.00 -17.85 11.43
C GLN A 182 22.81 -18.88 10.32
N HIS A 183 23.66 -18.78 9.29
CA HIS A 183 23.95 -19.93 8.43
C HIS A 183 25.08 -20.70 9.09
N VAL A 184 24.70 -21.59 10.00
CA VAL A 184 25.49 -22.77 10.39
C VAL A 184 25.26 -23.84 9.34
#